data_AF-A0A1G2XFW9-F1
#
_entry.id   AF-A0A1G2XFW9-F1
#
_cell.length_a   1.000
_cell.length_b   1.000
_cell.length_c   1.000
_cell.angle_alpha   90.00
_cell.angle_beta   90.00
_cell.angle_gamma   90.00
#
_symmetry.space_group_name_H-M   'P 1'
#
loop_
_entity.id
_entity.type
_entity.pdbx_description
1 polymer ?
#
loop_
_entity_poly.entity_id
_entity_poly.type
_entity_poly.pdbx_seq_one_letter_code
_entity_poly.pdbx_strand_id
1 'polypeptide(L)' 'MTFPKFELYELGSQLRRSSNSAPANLSEGFGNKHTNIYLEGISRSQGEIRETIHHLRVANAKRYLSNEKLNIFGSQL' A
#
# COMPACT_ATOMS: atom_id res chain seq x y z
N MET A 1 6.24 -0.07 13.92
CA MET A 1 7.26 -0.63 13.01
C MET A 1 8.59 -0.09 13.46
N THR A 2 9.63 -0.90 13.38
CA THR A 2 10.96 -0.50 13.81
C THR A 2 11.89 -0.66 12.63
N PHE A 3 11.85 0.32 11.72
CA PHE A 3 12.75 0.35 10.57
C PHE A 3 14.11 0.93 11.01
N PRO A 4 15.23 0.28 10.63
CA PRO A 4 16.54 0.91 10.68
C PRO A 4 16.56 2.20 9.86
N LYS A 5 17.41 3.17 10.22
CA LYS A 5 17.48 4.48 9.54
C LYS A 5 17.69 4.37 8.03
N PHE A 6 18.47 3.40 7.56
CA PHE A 6 18.72 3.20 6.12
C PHE A 6 17.48 2.64 5.39
N GLU A 7 16.74 1.73 6.03
CA GLU A 7 15.52 1.12 5.46
C GLU A 7 14.32 2.06 5.44
N LEU A 8 14.33 3.16 6.21
CA LEU A 8 13.31 4.20 6.12
C LEU A 8 13.26 4.85 4.72
N TYR A 9 14.42 5.03 4.09
CA TYR A 9 14.52 5.62 2.76
C TYR A 9 14.31 4.62 1.63
N GLU A 10 14.53 3.34 1.90
CA GLU A 10 14.26 2.24 0.97
C GLU A 10 12.83 1.73 1.15
N LEU A 11 12.63 0.67 1.95
CA LEU A 11 11.34 0.01 2.13
C LEU A 11 10.28 0.92 2.75
N GLY A 12 10.66 1.76 3.70
CA GLY A 12 9.74 2.72 4.34
C GLY A 12 9.20 3.76 3.36
N SER A 13 10.01 4.20 2.39
CA SER A 13 9.60 5.20 1.42
C SER A 13 8.63 4.60 0.39
N GLN A 14 8.89 3.37 -0.06
CA GLN A 14 8.01 2.64 -0.99
C GLN A 14 6.68 2.27 -0.34
N LEU A 15 6.71 1.80 0.92
CA LEU A 15 5.50 1.51 1.69
C LEU A 15 4.63 2.77 1.86
N ARG A 16 5.24 3.91 2.18
CA ARG A 16 4.52 5.18 2.32
C ARG A 16 3.93 5.65 0.99
N ARG A 17 4.68 5.49 -0.10
CA ARG A 17 4.23 5.90 -1.45
C ARG A 17 3.02 5.08 -1.88
N SER A 18 3.13 3.75 -1.86
CA SER A 18 2.07 2.86 -2.31
C SER A 18 0.81 3.00 -1.46
N SER A 19 0.95 3.09 -0.13
CA SER A 19 -0.19 3.30 0.77
C SER A 19 -0.91 4.63 0.53
N ASN A 20 -0.20 5.70 0.16
CA ASN A 20 -0.82 7.00 -0.12
C ASN A 20 -1.37 7.10 -1.56
N SER A 21 -0.78 6.35 -2.49
CA SER A 21 -1.18 6.30 -3.89
C SER A 21 -2.55 5.63 -4.05
N ALA A 22 -2.84 4.58 -3.27
CA ALA A 22 -4.13 3.88 -3.32
C ALA A 22 -5.36 4.80 -3.13
N PRO A 23 -5.50 5.59 -2.06
CA PRO A 23 -6.63 6.51 -1.91
C PRO A 23 -6.59 7.69 -2.88
N ALA A 24 -5.39 8.13 -3.31
CA ALA A 24 -5.26 9.21 -4.31
C ALA A 24 -5.85 8.79 -5.66
N ASN A 25 -5.47 7.61 -6.17
CA ASN A 25 -5.99 7.06 -7.42
C ASN A 25 -7.52 6.84 -7.36
N LEU A 26 -8.04 6.43 -6.20
CA LEU A 26 -9.47 6.25 -6.01
C LEU A 26 -10.20 7.59 -6.05
N SER A 27 -9.66 8.59 -5.35
CA SER A 27 -10.19 9.96 -5.34
C SER A 27 -10.15 10.62 -6.71
N GLU A 28 -9.13 10.33 -7.53
CA GLU A 28 -9.00 10.87 -8.88
C GLU A 28 -10.01 10.25 -9.85
N GLY A 29 -10.28 8.94 -9.69
CA GLY A 29 -11.34 8.26 -10.43
C GLY A 29 -12.75 8.64 -9.97
N PHE A 30 -12.92 8.95 -8.68
CA PHE A 30 -14.21 9.24 -8.06
C PHE A 30 -14.73 10.64 -8.47
N GLY A 31 -15.90 10.69 -9.09
CA GLY A 31 -16.49 11.94 -9.59
C GLY A 31 -16.17 12.25 -11.06
N ASN A 32 -15.48 11.36 -11.77
CA ASN A 32 -15.25 11.51 -13.20
C ASN A 32 -16.52 11.18 -14.01
N LYS A 33 -16.77 11.94 -15.09
CA LYS A 33 -17.96 11.74 -15.96
C LYS A 33 -17.88 10.48 -16.82
N HIS A 34 -16.67 9.93 -16.99
CA HIS A 34 -16.42 8.74 -17.80
C HIS A 34 -16.14 7.52 -16.93
N THR A 35 -17.01 6.50 -17.04
CA THR A 35 -16.91 5.25 -16.27
C THR A 35 -15.57 4.55 -16.45
N ASN A 36 -14.94 4.65 -17.62
CA ASN A 36 -13.63 4.04 -17.86
C ASN A 36 -12.53 4.60 -16.95
N ILE A 37 -12.53 5.90 -16.68
CA ILE A 37 -11.53 6.55 -15.81
C ILE A 37 -11.77 6.11 -14.35
N TYR A 38 -13.03 5.98 -13.95
CA TYR A 38 -13.38 5.45 -12.63
C TYR A 38 -12.90 4.00 -12.44
N LEU A 39 -13.14 3.13 -13.42
CA LEU A 39 -12.68 1.74 -13.39
C LEU A 39 -11.15 1.64 -13.39
N GLU A 40 -10.48 2.49 -14.16
CA GLU A 40 -9.02 2.56 -14.17
C GLU A 40 -8.47 3.01 -12.81
N GLY A 41 -9.08 4.02 -12.18
CA GLY A 41 -8.74 4.47 -10.83
C GLY A 41 -8.84 3.35 -9.80
N ILE A 42 -9.94 2.58 -9.82
CA ILE A 42 -10.10 1.40 -8.95
C ILE A 42 -9.00 0.37 -9.22
N SER A 43 -8.76 0.03 -10.49
CA SER A 43 -7.75 -0.96 -10.87
C SER A 43 -6.35 -0.55 -10.39
N ARG A 44 -6.00 0.73 -10.54
CA ARG A 44 -4.73 1.29 -10.05
C ARG A 44 -4.66 1.24 -8.53
N SER A 45 -5.70 1.69 -7.82
CA SER A 45 -5.78 1.62 -6.36
C SER A 45 -5.60 0.19 -5.83
N GLN A 46 -6.20 -0.81 -6.49
CA GLN A 46 -6.02 -2.21 -6.11
C GLN A 46 -4.58 -2.70 -6.30
N GLY A 47 -3.89 -2.26 -7.35
CA GLY A 47 -2.46 -2.53 -7.56
C GLY A 47 -1.61 -1.98 -6.42
N GLU A 48 -1.84 -0.72 -6.06
CA GLU A 48 -1.12 -0.02 -4.98
C GLU A 48 -1.36 -0.67 -3.60
N ILE A 49 -2.57 -1.14 -3.32
CA ILE A 49 -2.88 -1.90 -2.08
C ILE A 49 -2.09 -3.22 -2.05
N ARG A 50 -2.04 -3.95 -3.16
CA ARG A 50 -1.28 -5.22 -3.24
C ARG A 50 0.21 -4.99 -3.04
N GLU A 51 0.75 -3.93 -3.63
CA GLU A 51 2.14 -3.52 -3.44
C GLU A 51 2.43 -3.13 -1.98
N THR A 52 1.54 -2.36 -1.35
CA THR A 52 1.65 -2.01 0.07
C THR A 52 1.69 -3.27 0.94
N ILE A 53 0.80 -4.24 0.70
CA ILE A 53 0.77 -5.53 1.42
C ILE A 53 2.07 -6.32 1.19
N HIS A 54 2.59 -6.32 -0.04
CA HIS A 54 3.88 -6.95 -0.33
C HIS A 54 5.01 -6.33 0.50
N HIS A 55 5.10 -5.00 0.55
CA HIS A 55 6.09 -4.30 1.38
C HIS A 55 5.93 -4.58 2.87
N LEU A 56 4.69 -4.68 3.38
CA LEU A 56 4.42 -5.08 4.76
C LEU A 56 4.94 -6.50 5.06
N ARG A 57 4.75 -7.45 4.13
CA ARG A 57 5.27 -8.82 4.26
C ARG A 57 6.79 -8.84 4.25
N VAL A 58 7.44 -8.05 3.39
CA VAL A 58 8.91 -7.89 3.39
C VAL A 58 9.40 -7.30 4.71
N ALA A 59 8.73 -6.26 5.23
CA ALA A 59 9.06 -5.66 6.52
C ALA A 59 8.93 -6.66 7.67
N ASN A 60 7.91 -7.54 7.63
CA ASN A 60 7.74 -8.62 8.60
C ASN A 60 8.83 -9.70 8.48
N ALA A 61 9.18 -10.12 7.26
CA ALA A 61 10.26 -11.07 7.02
C ALA A 61 11.62 -10.55 7.54
N LYS A 62 11.86 -9.24 7.43
CA LYS A 62 13.03 -8.56 8.01
C LYS A 62 12.91 -8.25 9.51
N ARG A 63 11.81 -8.66 10.16
CA ARG A 63 11.50 -8.41 11.58
C ARG A 63 11.33 -6.93 11.96
N TYR A 64 11.03 -6.05 11.01
CA TYR A 64 10.69 -4.64 11.25
C TYR A 64 9.22 -4.44 11.64
N LEU A 65 8.39 -5.44 11.34
CA LEU A 65 6.98 -5.55 11.70
C LEU A 65 6.77 -6.86 12.45
N SER A 66 5.92 -6.87 13.47
CA SER A 66 5.52 -8.09 14.16
C SER A 66 4.37 -8.77 13.41
N ASN A 67 4.27 -10.10 13.54
CA ASN A 67 3.19 -10.88 12.93
C ASN A 67 1.80 -10.39 13.38
N GLU A 68 1.65 -10.00 14.64
CA GLU A 68 0.39 -9.42 15.15
C GLU A 68 0.01 -8.16 14.37
N LYS A 69 0.97 -7.27 14.11
CA LYS A 69 0.70 -6.06 13.33
C LYS A 69 0.47 -6.38 11.86
N LEU A 70 1.17 -7.36 11.28
CA LEU A 70 0.92 -7.80 9.91
C LEU A 70 -0.50 -8.38 9.76
N ASN A 71 -0.99 -9.15 10.74
CA ASN A 71 -2.31 -9.77 10.70
C ASN A 71 -3.46 -8.75 10.73
N ILE A 72 -3.25 -7.57 11.34
CA ILE A 72 -4.21 -6.46 11.25
C ILE A 72 -4.43 -6.04 9.79
N PHE A 73 -3.39 -6.09 8.96
CA PHE A 73 -3.45 -5.71 7.54
C PHE A 73 -3.76 -6.89 6.61
N GLY A 74 -3.41 -8.11 7.03
CA GLY A 74 -3.52 -9.33 6.21
C GLY A 74 -4.86 -10.06 6.29
N SER A 75 -5.75 -9.68 7.21
CA SER A 75 -7.07 -10.31 7.40
C SER A 75 -8.12 -9.94 6.34
N GLN A 76 -7.74 -9.22 5.28
CA GLN A 76 -8.65 -8.69 4.25
C GLN A 76 -8.38 -9.23 2.83
N LEU A 77 -7.73 -10.40 2.69
CA LEU A 77 -7.66 -11.14 1.42
C LEU A 77 -8.24 -12.55 1.60
#